data_AF-A0A957HNM0-F1
#
_entry.id   AF-A0A957HNM0-F1
#
_cell.length_a   1.000
_cell.length_b   1.000
_cell.length_c   1.000
_cell.angle_alpha   90.00
_cell.angle_beta   90.00
_cell.angle_gamma   90.00
#
_symmetry.space_group_name_H-M   'P 1'
#
loop_
_entity.id
_entity.type
_entity.pdbx_description
1 polymer ?
#
loop_
_entity_poly.entity_id
_entity_poly.type
_entity_poly.pdbx_seq_one_letter_code
_entity_poly.pdbx_strand_id
1 'polypeptide(L)'
;MKKKRVAVPLKVREQVMKEFNHRCAIGGENNPQLHHIDGDPSNNDPMNLIPLCPNCHLSDQHNPTRSIEPEKLVLLRQYKDPTILKPQFHPLFARMQFLDSDIDSNPNWREMEEQANDLVDLVAELEMGNYYAKKIGELIKRPKIGWVATGDSEREERKHRKIYFQQLIEARTQVQMLVIEMLRSQNWYQGE
;
A
#
# COMPACT_ATOMS: atom_id res chain seq x y z
N MET A 1 -21.09 -13.38 17.83
CA MET A 1 -21.87 -14.26 16.91
C MET A 1 -21.08 -14.44 15.62
N LYS A 2 -20.85 -15.68 15.15
CA LYS A 2 -20.21 -15.91 13.84
C LYS A 2 -21.15 -15.41 12.73
N LYS A 3 -20.75 -14.40 11.95
CA LYS A 3 -21.53 -13.93 10.78
C LYS A 3 -21.80 -15.13 9.85
N LYS A 4 -23.03 -15.23 9.34
CA LYS A 4 -23.42 -16.27 8.36
C LYS A 4 -22.58 -16.06 7.10
N ARG A 5 -21.69 -17.00 6.77
CA ARG A 5 -20.84 -16.90 5.58
C ARG A 5 -21.72 -16.94 4.33
N VAL A 6 -21.66 -15.90 3.51
CA VAL A 6 -22.23 -15.90 2.16
C VAL A 6 -21.25 -16.66 1.28
N ALA A 7 -21.75 -17.58 0.45
CA ALA A 7 -20.89 -18.31 -0.48
C ALA A 7 -20.42 -17.34 -1.58
N VAL A 8 -19.11 -17.33 -1.85
CA VAL A 8 -18.54 -16.59 -2.98
C VAL A 8 -19.12 -17.19 -4.28
N PRO A 9 -19.67 -16.39 -5.20
CA PRO A 9 -20.16 -16.87 -6.49
C PRO A 9 -19.10 -17.66 -7.25
N LEU A 10 -19.49 -18.79 -7.87
CA LEU A 10 -18.55 -19.71 -8.52
C LEU A 10 -17.66 -19.01 -9.56
N LYS A 11 -18.23 -18.12 -10.38
CA LYS A 11 -17.48 -17.36 -11.40
C LYS A 11 -16.38 -16.49 -10.79
N VAL A 12 -16.71 -15.75 -9.72
CA VAL A 12 -15.74 -14.91 -9.00
C VAL A 12 -14.66 -15.77 -8.37
N ARG A 13 -15.06 -16.90 -7.76
CA ARG A 13 -14.11 -17.84 -7.17
C ARG A 13 -13.12 -18.37 -8.22
N GLU A 14 -13.61 -18.85 -9.35
CA GLU A 14 -12.77 -19.37 -10.44
C GLU A 14 -11.85 -18.30 -11.02
N GLN A 15 -12.34 -17.07 -11.19
CA GLN A 15 -11.54 -15.94 -11.64
C GLN A 15 -10.33 -15.72 -10.74
N VAL A 16 -10.55 -15.56 -9.43
CA VAL A 16 -9.47 -15.30 -8.46
C VAL A 16 -8.54 -16.51 -8.34
N MET A 17 -9.07 -17.73 -8.31
CA MET A 17 -8.24 -18.93 -8.20
C MET A 17 -7.35 -19.11 -9.44
N LYS A 18 -7.87 -18.87 -10.64
CA LYS A 18 -7.10 -18.95 -11.90
C LYS A 18 -6.01 -17.89 -11.94
N GLU A 19 -6.29 -16.69 -11.46
CA GLU A 19 -5.33 -15.58 -11.41
C GLU A 19 -4.07 -15.91 -10.60
N PHE A 20 -4.20 -16.75 -9.56
CA PHE A 20 -3.09 -17.22 -8.72
C PHE A 20 -2.68 -18.66 -9.04
N ASN A 21 -3.06 -19.21 -10.19
CA ASN A 21 -2.76 -20.59 -10.60
C ASN A 21 -3.16 -21.64 -9.55
N HIS A 22 -4.25 -21.42 -8.81
CA HIS A 22 -4.73 -22.25 -7.71
C HIS A 22 -3.71 -22.44 -6.57
N ARG A 23 -2.82 -21.44 -6.36
CA ARG A 23 -1.82 -21.41 -5.29
C ARG A 23 -2.09 -20.29 -4.30
N CYS A 24 -1.60 -20.46 -3.08
CA CYS A 24 -1.61 -19.44 -2.05
C CYS A 24 -0.84 -18.19 -2.51
N ALA A 25 -1.41 -17.01 -2.29
CA ALA A 25 -0.80 -15.72 -2.63
C ALA A 25 0.45 -15.38 -1.78
N ILE A 26 0.62 -16.05 -0.64
CA ILE A 26 1.72 -15.82 0.31
C ILE A 26 2.78 -16.91 0.18
N GLY A 27 2.45 -18.15 0.56
CA GLY A 27 3.41 -19.27 0.59
C GLY A 27 3.44 -20.13 -0.69
N GLY A 28 2.54 -19.89 -1.64
CA GLY A 28 2.46 -20.69 -2.87
C GLY A 28 1.97 -22.13 -2.66
N GLU A 29 1.45 -22.52 -1.50
CA GLU A 29 0.94 -23.89 -1.33
C GLU A 29 -0.33 -24.13 -2.15
N ASN A 30 -0.58 -25.40 -2.46
CA ASN A 30 -1.76 -25.83 -3.21
C ASN A 30 -3.03 -25.82 -2.35
N ASN A 31 -4.19 -25.88 -3.01
CA ASN A 31 -5.52 -25.94 -2.39
C ASN A 31 -5.82 -24.75 -1.45
N PRO A 32 -5.63 -23.49 -1.88
CA PRO A 32 -5.98 -22.34 -1.05
C PRO A 32 -7.49 -22.17 -0.90
N GLN A 33 -7.88 -21.48 0.15
CA GLN A 33 -9.22 -20.99 0.40
C GLN A 33 -9.27 -19.48 0.15
N LEU A 34 -10.41 -18.97 -0.30
CA LEU A 34 -10.58 -17.53 -0.49
C LEU A 34 -10.80 -16.86 0.86
N HIS A 35 -10.01 -15.81 1.07
CA HIS A 35 -10.07 -14.91 2.22
C HIS A 35 -10.56 -13.54 1.77
N HIS A 36 -11.51 -12.96 2.51
CA HIS A 36 -11.99 -11.59 2.33
C HIS A 36 -11.05 -10.63 3.05
N ILE A 37 -10.40 -9.73 2.31
CA ILE A 37 -9.38 -8.81 2.82
C ILE A 37 -9.98 -7.84 3.87
N ASP A 38 -11.18 -7.33 3.62
CA ASP A 38 -11.91 -6.46 4.55
C ASP A 38 -12.58 -7.20 5.72
N GLY A 39 -12.53 -8.54 5.74
CA GLY A 39 -13.21 -9.37 6.73
C GLY A 39 -14.74 -9.43 6.61
N ASP A 40 -15.34 -8.80 5.59
CA ASP A 40 -16.78 -8.88 5.33
C ASP A 40 -17.12 -10.01 4.35
N PRO A 41 -17.75 -11.11 4.80
CA PRO A 41 -18.07 -12.24 3.92
C PRO A 41 -19.12 -11.92 2.84
N SER A 42 -19.75 -10.75 2.88
CA SER A 42 -20.73 -10.32 1.87
C SER A 42 -20.08 -9.61 0.67
N ASN A 43 -18.87 -9.05 0.85
CA ASN A 43 -18.15 -8.32 -0.18
C ASN A 43 -17.38 -9.28 -1.11
N ASN A 44 -18.05 -9.76 -2.15
CA ASN A 44 -17.49 -10.70 -3.13
C ASN A 44 -16.79 -10.01 -4.30
N ASP A 45 -16.28 -8.78 -4.13
CA ASP A 45 -15.43 -8.16 -5.14
C ASP A 45 -14.16 -9.01 -5.38
N PRO A 46 -13.78 -9.35 -6.63
CA PRO A 46 -12.57 -10.12 -6.92
C PRO A 46 -11.27 -9.53 -6.34
N MET A 47 -11.21 -8.21 -6.14
CA MET A 47 -10.08 -7.49 -5.51
C MET A 47 -10.16 -7.48 -3.99
N ASN A 48 -11.31 -7.80 -3.39
CA ASN A 48 -11.44 -8.04 -1.96
C ASN A 48 -11.14 -9.51 -1.59
N LEU A 49 -10.88 -10.36 -2.57
CA LEU A 49 -10.65 -11.80 -2.37
C LEU A 49 -9.20 -12.17 -2.66
N ILE A 50 -8.57 -12.89 -1.72
CA ILE A 50 -7.21 -13.40 -1.86
C ILE A 50 -7.12 -14.89 -1.51
N PRO A 51 -6.47 -15.73 -2.34
CA PRO A 51 -6.34 -17.15 -2.06
C PRO A 51 -5.23 -17.41 -1.04
N LEU A 52 -5.55 -17.99 0.11
CA LEU A 52 -4.61 -18.33 1.18
C LEU A 52 -4.68 -19.82 1.54
N CYS A 53 -3.53 -20.47 1.77
CA CYS A 53 -3.50 -21.83 2.31
C CYS A 53 -3.97 -21.84 3.78
N PRO A 54 -4.34 -23.01 4.36
CA PRO A 54 -4.73 -23.08 5.77
C PRO A 54 -3.71 -22.46 6.73
N ASN A 55 -2.41 -22.59 6.46
CA ASN A 55 -1.37 -22.01 7.30
C ASN A 55 -1.40 -20.48 7.26
N CYS A 56 -1.44 -19.87 6.08
CA CYS A 56 -1.53 -18.41 5.93
C CYS A 56 -2.92 -17.86 6.27
N HIS A 57 -3.95 -18.70 6.28
CA HIS A 57 -5.30 -18.35 6.67
C HIS A 57 -5.49 -18.39 8.21
N LEU A 58 -4.65 -19.16 8.92
CA LEU A 58 -4.70 -19.32 10.38
C LEU A 58 -3.59 -18.56 11.11
N SER A 59 -2.47 -18.30 10.45
CA SER A 59 -1.23 -17.81 11.06
C SER A 59 -0.67 -16.59 10.31
N ASP A 60 -0.48 -15.49 11.04
CA ASP A 60 0.76 -14.73 10.95
C ASP A 60 1.84 -15.62 11.61
N GLN A 61 2.80 -16.13 10.83
CA GLN A 61 3.67 -17.25 11.26
C GLN A 61 4.64 -16.91 12.40
N HIS A 62 4.69 -15.66 12.87
CA HIS A 62 5.57 -15.24 13.97
C HIS A 62 4.84 -14.68 15.19
N ASN A 63 3.53 -14.48 15.13
CA ASN A 63 2.74 -14.10 16.31
C ASN A 63 1.25 -14.47 16.12
N PRO A 64 0.75 -15.56 16.71
CA PRO A 64 -0.64 -16.02 16.52
C PRO A 64 -1.72 -15.06 17.06
N THR A 65 -1.32 -13.91 17.59
CA THR A 65 -2.21 -12.86 18.10
C THR A 65 -2.34 -11.62 17.21
N ARG A 66 -1.52 -11.47 16.17
CA ARG A 66 -1.61 -10.30 15.25
C ARG A 66 -2.17 -10.74 13.91
N SER A 67 -3.27 -10.13 13.49
CA SER A 67 -3.80 -10.29 12.13
C SER A 67 -2.87 -9.58 11.14
N ILE A 68 -2.68 -10.14 9.95
CA ILE A 68 -2.06 -9.42 8.84
C ILE A 68 -2.87 -8.14 8.59
N GLU A 69 -2.19 -7.01 8.51
CA GLU A 69 -2.80 -5.70 8.23
C GLU A 69 -3.55 -5.77 6.89
N PRO A 70 -4.89 -5.55 6.88
CA PRO A 70 -5.71 -5.64 5.66
C PRO A 70 -5.15 -4.81 4.50
N GLU A 71 -4.58 -3.65 4.80
CA GLU A 71 -3.99 -2.73 3.83
C GLU A 71 -2.79 -3.36 3.10
N LYS A 72 -1.97 -4.17 3.79
CA LYS A 72 -0.89 -4.93 3.15
C LYS A 72 -1.43 -6.05 2.26
N LEU A 73 -2.56 -6.66 2.65
CA LEU A 73 -3.23 -7.65 1.79
C LEU A 73 -3.82 -7.01 0.53
N VAL A 74 -4.32 -5.76 0.61
CA VAL A 74 -4.72 -4.99 -0.58
C VAL A 74 -3.52 -4.79 -1.51
N LEU A 75 -2.37 -4.34 -0.99
CA LEU A 75 -1.16 -4.19 -1.79
C LEU A 75 -0.69 -5.53 -2.38
N LEU A 76 -0.68 -6.60 -1.59
CA LEU A 76 -0.35 -7.94 -2.10
C LEU A 76 -1.31 -8.37 -3.22
N ARG A 77 -2.61 -8.12 -3.05
CA ARG A 77 -3.62 -8.48 -4.05
C ARG A 77 -3.45 -7.70 -5.36
N GLN A 78 -3.08 -6.43 -5.27
CA GLN A 78 -2.87 -5.53 -6.40
C GLN A 78 -1.58 -5.82 -7.16
N TYR A 79 -0.47 -6.00 -6.44
CA TYR A 79 0.87 -6.11 -7.05
C TYR A 79 1.41 -7.54 -7.13
N LYS A 80 0.75 -8.49 -6.44
CA LYS A 80 1.10 -9.92 -6.40
C LYS A 80 2.54 -10.19 -6.00
N ASP A 81 3.06 -9.34 -5.11
CA ASP A 81 4.44 -9.38 -4.67
C ASP A 81 4.52 -9.78 -3.18
N PRO A 82 5.04 -10.98 -2.85
CA PRO A 82 5.12 -11.43 -1.46
C PRO A 82 6.13 -10.63 -0.63
N THR A 83 7.03 -9.83 -1.24
CA THR A 83 7.97 -8.98 -0.49
C THR A 83 7.26 -7.93 0.37
N ILE A 84 6.04 -7.56 0.01
CA ILE A 84 5.14 -6.67 0.76
C ILE A 84 4.85 -7.20 2.17
N LEU A 85 4.91 -8.51 2.37
CA LEU A 85 4.64 -9.11 3.67
C LEU A 85 5.88 -9.27 4.55
N LYS A 86 7.08 -9.05 4.03
CA LYS A 86 8.28 -9.25 4.83
C LYS A 86 8.46 -8.08 5.82
N PRO A 87 9.07 -8.31 7.00
CA PRO A 87 9.26 -7.28 8.02
C PRO A 87 9.98 -6.02 7.51
N GLN A 88 10.91 -6.16 6.57
CA GLN A 88 11.69 -5.06 5.99
C GLN A 88 10.82 -4.04 5.23
N PHE A 89 9.63 -4.44 4.75
CA PHE A 89 8.70 -3.51 4.11
C PHE A 89 7.97 -2.62 5.13
N HIS A 90 7.87 -3.02 6.39
CA HIS A 90 7.03 -2.33 7.37
C HIS A 90 7.39 -0.84 7.56
N PRO A 91 8.68 -0.43 7.66
CA PRO A 91 9.04 0.98 7.79
C PRO A 91 8.63 1.84 6.58
N LEU A 92 8.70 1.27 5.37
CA LEU A 92 8.23 1.93 4.13
C LEU A 92 6.71 2.03 4.13
N PHE A 93 6.03 0.94 4.47
CA PHE A 93 4.57 0.91 4.54
C PHE A 93 4.02 1.96 5.50
N ALA A 94 4.55 2.02 6.73
CA ALA A 94 4.14 3.00 7.74
C ALA A 94 4.30 4.45 7.23
N ARG A 95 5.41 4.75 6.54
CA ARG A 95 5.67 6.08 5.95
C ARG A 95 4.85 6.39 4.71
N MET A 96 4.23 5.41 4.07
CA MET A 96 3.30 5.67 2.96
C MET A 96 1.87 5.90 3.42
N GLN A 97 1.52 5.56 4.67
CA GLN A 97 0.13 5.63 5.15
C GLN A 97 -0.48 7.03 5.09
N PHE A 98 0.33 8.10 5.08
CA PHE A 98 -0.21 9.45 4.92
C PHE A 98 -0.88 9.66 3.55
N LEU A 99 -0.47 8.91 2.51
CA LEU A 99 -1.11 8.91 1.19
C LEU A 99 -2.48 8.22 1.20
N ASP A 100 -2.72 7.37 2.21
CA ASP A 100 -3.99 6.66 2.41
C ASP A 100 -4.89 7.39 3.44
N SER A 101 -4.35 8.36 4.17
CA SER A 101 -5.11 9.16 5.13
C SER A 101 -6.20 9.94 4.43
N ASP A 102 -7.28 10.27 5.15
CA ASP A 102 -8.31 11.16 4.63
C ASP A 102 -7.70 12.56 4.48
N ILE A 103 -7.13 12.81 3.30
CA ILE A 103 -6.43 14.04 2.95
C ILE A 103 -7.38 15.25 3.04
N ASP A 104 -8.68 15.03 2.81
CA ASP A 104 -9.69 16.07 2.94
C ASP A 104 -9.98 16.42 4.41
N SER A 105 -9.78 15.47 5.33
CA SER A 105 -9.99 15.64 6.78
C SER A 105 -8.73 16.02 7.56
N ASN A 106 -7.52 15.93 6.96
CA ASN A 106 -6.27 16.30 7.62
C ASN A 106 -5.83 17.74 7.27
N PRO A 107 -5.99 18.71 8.20
CA PRO A 107 -5.69 20.11 7.91
C PRO A 107 -4.18 20.43 7.88
N ASN A 108 -3.32 19.51 8.31
CA ASN A 108 -1.91 19.79 8.54
C ASN A 108 -1.03 19.43 7.33
N TRP A 109 -1.07 20.27 6.30
CA TRP A 109 -0.25 20.09 5.09
C TRP A 109 1.26 20.07 5.36
N ARG A 110 1.74 20.70 6.45
CA ARG A 110 3.17 20.70 6.83
C ARG A 110 3.62 19.33 7.30
N GLU A 111 2.79 18.66 8.09
CA GLU A 111 3.04 17.29 8.53
C GLU A 111 3.09 16.32 7.35
N MET A 112 2.21 16.50 6.34
CA MET A 112 2.31 15.72 5.11
C MET A 112 3.58 16.01 4.31
N GLU A 113 4.03 17.26 4.27
CA GLU A 113 5.32 17.61 3.63
C GLU A 113 6.50 16.96 4.38
N GLU A 114 6.48 16.95 5.71
CA GLU A 114 7.47 16.25 6.54
C GLU A 114 7.45 14.74 6.28
N GLN A 115 6.27 14.12 6.26
CA GLN A 115 6.11 12.69 5.96
C GLN A 115 6.56 12.34 4.53
N ALA A 116 6.26 13.19 3.55
CA ALA A 116 6.71 13.02 2.17
C ALA A 116 8.25 13.09 2.07
N ASN A 117 8.89 14.00 2.81
CA ASN A 117 10.34 14.07 2.86
C ASN A 117 10.94 12.84 3.57
N ASP A 118 10.40 12.44 4.73
CA ASP A 118 10.86 11.26 5.47
C ASP A 118 10.74 9.96 4.64
N LEU A 119 9.66 9.81 3.84
CA LEU A 119 9.54 8.70 2.90
C LEU A 119 10.63 8.75 1.82
N VAL A 120 10.87 9.91 1.21
CA VAL A 120 11.89 10.07 0.16
C VAL A 120 13.28 9.79 0.71
N ASP A 121 13.57 10.26 1.92
CA ASP A 121 14.88 10.09 2.56
C ASP A 121 15.10 8.62 2.92
N LEU A 122 14.11 7.93 3.50
CA LEU A 122 14.20 6.48 3.74
C LEU A 122 14.41 5.70 2.45
N VAL A 123 13.67 6.04 1.38
CA VAL A 123 13.83 5.39 0.08
C VAL A 123 15.26 5.58 -0.45
N ALA A 124 15.86 6.75 -0.26
CA ALA A 124 17.20 7.04 -0.74
C ALA A 124 18.29 6.18 -0.08
N GLU A 125 18.06 5.71 1.15
CA GLU A 125 18.97 4.84 1.91
C GLU A 125 19.01 3.39 1.42
N LEU A 126 18.05 2.98 0.57
CA LEU A 126 17.92 1.60 0.09
C LEU A 126 18.74 1.33 -1.18
N GLU A 127 18.86 0.05 -1.56
CA GLU A 127 19.55 -0.34 -2.80
C GLU A 127 18.79 0.22 -4.02
N MET A 128 19.49 0.83 -4.98
CA MET A 128 18.87 1.64 -6.04
C MET A 128 17.99 2.81 -5.54
N GLY A 129 18.02 3.10 -4.24
CA GLY A 129 17.15 4.02 -3.53
C GLY A 129 17.18 5.43 -4.09
N ASN A 130 18.37 5.97 -4.38
CA ASN A 130 18.52 7.31 -4.96
C ASN A 130 17.69 7.54 -6.24
N TYR A 131 17.60 6.53 -7.10
CA TYR A 131 16.83 6.62 -8.33
C TYR A 131 15.33 6.70 -8.05
N TYR A 132 14.84 5.82 -7.18
CA TYR A 132 13.42 5.79 -6.80
C TYR A 132 13.03 6.99 -5.94
N ALA A 133 13.88 7.43 -5.01
CA ALA A 133 13.72 8.61 -4.18
C ALA A 133 13.53 9.86 -5.03
N LYS A 134 14.32 10.02 -6.11
CA LYS A 134 14.14 11.12 -7.06
C LYS A 134 12.77 11.07 -7.72
N LYS A 135 12.38 9.92 -8.29
CA LYS A 135 11.07 9.76 -8.96
C LYS A 135 9.90 9.96 -8.02
N ILE A 136 9.95 9.40 -6.82
CA ILE A 136 8.92 9.57 -5.80
C ILE A 136 8.87 11.04 -5.38
N GLY A 137 10.03 11.67 -5.14
CA GLY A 137 10.11 13.07 -4.79
C GLY A 137 9.49 14.01 -5.83
N GLU A 138 9.65 13.72 -7.12
CA GLU A 138 8.98 14.45 -8.21
C GLU A 138 7.44 14.37 -8.13
N LEU A 139 6.90 13.31 -7.52
CA LEU A 139 5.46 13.08 -7.38
C LEU A 139 4.89 13.66 -6.08
N ILE A 140 5.63 13.63 -4.96
CA ILE A 140 5.07 13.94 -3.63
C ILE A 140 5.71 15.12 -2.91
N LYS A 141 6.83 15.66 -3.39
CA LYS A 141 7.37 16.89 -2.80
C LYS A 141 6.52 18.07 -3.22
N ARG A 142 6.41 19.03 -2.31
CA ARG A 142 5.66 20.26 -2.53
C ARG A 142 6.17 20.97 -3.79
N PRO A 143 5.28 21.38 -4.71
CA PRO A 143 5.69 22.07 -5.92
C PRO A 143 6.29 23.43 -5.55
N LYS A 144 7.43 23.76 -6.18
CA LYS A 144 8.07 25.08 -6.05
C LYS A 144 7.26 26.10 -6.83
N ILE A 145 6.21 26.66 -6.21
CA ILE A 145 5.43 27.72 -6.82
C ILE A 145 6.17 29.03 -6.65
N GLY A 146 6.47 29.71 -7.76
CA GLY A 146 7.11 31.02 -7.75
C GLY A 146 6.25 32.01 -6.96
N TRP A 147 6.85 32.69 -6.00
CA TRP A 147 6.18 33.70 -5.18
C TRP A 147 5.79 34.87 -6.09
N VAL A 148 4.50 35.07 -6.33
CA VAL A 148 4.00 36.31 -6.94
C VAL A 148 3.51 37.19 -5.80
N ALA A 149 4.18 38.33 -5.59
CA ALA A 149 3.82 39.30 -4.56
C ALA A 149 2.46 39.93 -4.88
N THR A 150 1.39 39.22 -4.54
CA THR A 150 0.02 39.72 -4.53
C THR A 150 -0.41 39.82 -3.07
N GLY A 151 -1.08 40.92 -2.71
CA GLY A 151 -1.39 41.28 -1.32
C GLY A 151 -2.41 40.39 -0.60
N ASP A 152 -2.74 39.21 -1.13
CA ASP A 152 -3.70 38.26 -0.56
C ASP A 152 -3.03 36.88 -0.33
N SER A 153 -2.10 36.86 0.64
CA SER A 153 -1.27 35.69 0.94
C SER A 153 -2.07 34.48 1.43
N GLU A 154 -3.16 34.69 2.17
CA GLU A 154 -3.96 33.60 2.74
C GLU A 154 -4.73 32.84 1.65
N ARG A 155 -5.28 33.55 0.67
CA ARG A 155 -5.99 32.92 -0.45
C ARG A 155 -5.06 32.08 -1.32
N GLU A 156 -3.85 32.57 -1.60
CA GLU A 156 -2.84 31.84 -2.37
C GLU A 156 -2.33 30.61 -1.60
N GLU A 157 -2.11 30.72 -0.29
CA GLU A 157 -1.77 29.55 0.53
C GLU A 157 -2.86 28.47 0.49
N ARG A 158 -4.15 28.84 0.59
CA ARG A 158 -5.25 27.87 0.49
C ARG A 158 -5.27 27.16 -0.86
N LYS A 159 -5.01 27.88 -1.96
CA LYS A 159 -4.90 27.27 -3.29
C LYS A 159 -3.73 26.31 -3.37
N HIS A 160 -2.55 26.72 -2.89
CA HIS A 160 -1.35 25.88 -2.91
C HIS A 160 -1.53 24.60 -2.10
N ARG A 161 -2.21 24.68 -0.94
CA ARG A 161 -2.56 23.49 -0.14
C ARG A 161 -3.45 22.54 -0.92
N LYS A 162 -4.52 23.04 -1.56
CA LYS A 162 -5.42 22.22 -2.37
C LYS A 162 -4.70 21.55 -3.54
N ILE A 163 -3.83 22.28 -4.24
CA ILE A 163 -3.03 21.74 -5.34
C ILE A 163 -2.12 20.62 -4.82
N TYR A 164 -1.45 20.84 -3.69
CA TYR A 164 -0.56 19.86 -3.11
C TYR A 164 -1.29 18.59 -2.67
N PHE A 165 -2.45 18.73 -2.00
CA PHE A 165 -3.28 17.59 -1.63
C PHE A 165 -3.76 16.79 -2.83
N GLN A 166 -4.24 17.47 -3.87
CA GLN A 166 -4.66 16.82 -5.11
C GLN A 166 -3.49 16.05 -5.75
N GLN A 167 -2.30 16.65 -5.77
CA GLN A 167 -1.07 16.00 -6.24
C GLN A 167 -0.77 14.71 -5.45
N LEU A 168 -0.88 14.73 -4.11
CA LEU A 168 -0.65 13.54 -3.28
C LEU A 168 -1.67 12.43 -3.57
N ILE A 169 -2.95 12.79 -3.74
CA ILE A 169 -4.03 11.84 -4.09
C ILE A 169 -3.72 11.16 -5.43
N GLU A 170 -3.36 11.96 -6.44
CA GLU A 170 -3.05 11.47 -7.79
C GLU A 170 -1.75 10.64 -7.82
N ALA A 171 -0.77 11.00 -7.00
CA ALA A 171 0.52 10.32 -6.92
C ALA A 171 0.44 8.96 -6.21
N ARG A 172 -0.55 8.72 -5.35
CA ARG A 172 -0.65 7.56 -4.46
C ARG A 172 -0.30 6.22 -5.12
N THR A 173 -1.01 5.85 -6.19
CA THR A 173 -0.83 4.56 -6.87
C THR A 173 0.55 4.46 -7.53
N GLN A 174 1.06 5.56 -8.06
CA GLN A 174 2.37 5.58 -8.71
C GLN A 174 3.51 5.47 -7.69
N VAL A 175 3.38 6.11 -6.53
CA VAL A 175 4.34 5.98 -5.43
C VAL A 175 4.36 4.55 -4.90
N GLN A 176 3.20 3.96 -4.62
CA GLN A 176 3.11 2.56 -4.18
C GLN A 176 3.77 1.61 -5.18
N MET A 177 3.52 1.80 -6.48
CA MET A 177 4.16 1.01 -7.54
C MET A 177 5.68 1.15 -7.54
N LEU A 178 6.20 2.39 -7.47
CA LEU A 178 7.65 2.64 -7.45
C LEU A 178 8.32 2.03 -6.21
N VAL A 179 7.68 2.13 -5.05
CA VAL A 179 8.19 1.52 -3.82
C VAL A 179 8.23 0.00 -3.97
N ILE A 180 7.17 -0.63 -4.47
CA ILE A 180 7.10 -2.08 -4.65
C ILE A 180 8.08 -2.56 -5.73
N GLU A 181 8.24 -1.82 -6.82
CA GLU A 181 9.25 -2.11 -7.85
C GLU A 181 10.66 -2.09 -7.24
N MET A 182 10.96 -1.09 -6.42
CA MET A 182 12.22 -0.99 -5.70
C MET A 182 12.45 -2.17 -4.75
N LEU A 183 11.41 -2.70 -4.08
CA LEU A 183 11.55 -3.87 -3.19
C LEU A 183 12.16 -5.07 -3.91
N ARG A 184 11.85 -5.25 -5.20
CA ARG A 184 12.37 -6.35 -6.03
C ARG A 184 13.86 -6.22 -6.31
N SER A 185 14.39 -5.01 -6.25
CA SER A 185 15.82 -4.73 -6.41
C SER A 185 16.60 -4.90 -5.12
N GLN A 186 15.94 -5.10 -3.97
CA GLN A 186 16.65 -5.21 -2.71
C GLN A 186 17.17 -6.62 -2.50
N ASN A 187 18.48 -6.74 -2.27
CA ASN A 187 19.09 -7.96 -1.79
C ASN A 187 18.84 -8.13 -0.27
N TRP A 188 17.59 -8.40 0.09
CA TRP A 188 17.27 -8.75 1.47
C TRP A 188 17.89 -10.10 1.78
N TYR A 189 18.90 -10.09 2.66
CA TYR A 189 19.62 -11.27 3.11
C TYR A 189 18.63 -12.42 3.36
N GLN A 190 18.69 -13.44 2.50
CA GLN A 190 17.96 -14.68 2.72
C GLN A 190 18.79 -15.44 3.75
N GLY A 191 18.55 -15.17 5.03
CA GLY A 191 19.06 -16.04 6.09
C GLY A 191 18.60 -17.46 5.81
N GLU A 192 19.56 -18.37 5.77
CA GLU A 192 19.41 -19.81 5.53
C GLU A 192 18.29 -20.46 6.37
#